data_AF-A0A2A7SCF2-F1
#
_entry.id   AF-A0A2A7SCF2-F1
#
_cell.length_a   1.000
_cell.length_b   1.000
_cell.length_c   1.000
_cell.angle_alpha   90.00
_cell.angle_beta   90.00
_cell.angle_gamma   90.00
#
_symmetry.space_group_name_H-M   'P 1'
#
loop_
_entity.id
_entity.type
_entity.pdbx_description
1 polymer ?
#
loop_
_entity_poly.entity_id
_entity_poly.type
_entity_poly.pdbx_seq_one_letter_code
_entity_poly.pdbx_strand_id
1 'polypeptide(L)'
;MSKTTIATIDLSFHRAASAVMQSTLRTYGVESHELPAPHEEAFSLLRKRRADMLCSAWLPCSHDQYLGPFETEVEKLAVMYRPYALWGVAPRQ
;
A
#
# COMPACT_ATOMS: atom_id res chain seq x y z
N MET A 1 20.55 11.52 -4.54
CA MET A 1 19.62 10.45 -4.95
C MET A 1 18.24 10.82 -4.44
N SER A 2 17.18 10.69 -5.24
CA SER A 2 15.82 10.96 -4.75
C SER A 2 15.32 9.76 -3.93
N LYS A 3 14.70 10.03 -2.78
CA LYS A 3 14.15 9.01 -1.89
C LYS A 3 12.75 8.62 -2.37
N THR A 4 12.47 7.32 -2.51
CA THR A 4 11.14 6.84 -2.89
C THR A 4 10.12 7.18 -1.81
N THR A 5 8.98 7.72 -2.22
CA THR A 5 7.86 8.09 -1.37
C THR A 5 6.77 7.03 -1.43
N ILE A 6 6.47 6.40 -0.31
CA ILE A 6 5.47 5.32 -0.21
C ILE A 6 4.22 5.85 0.49
N ALA A 7 3.15 6.09 -0.29
CA ALA A 7 1.83 6.33 0.29
C ALA A 7 1.41 5.10 1.10
N THR A 8 1.06 5.32 2.36
CA THR A 8 0.69 4.25 3.29
C THR A 8 -0.64 4.59 3.93
N ILE A 9 -1.59 3.65 3.90
CA ILE A 9 -2.84 3.80 4.62
C ILE A 9 -2.52 3.79 6.12
N ASP A 10 -2.98 4.78 6.89
CA ASP A 10 -2.57 4.98 8.28
C ASP A 10 -3.34 4.06 9.25
N LEU A 11 -3.25 2.75 9.02
CA LEU A 11 -3.67 1.69 9.94
C LEU A 11 -2.49 0.77 10.23
N SER A 12 -2.46 0.19 11.43
CA SER A 12 -1.33 -0.60 11.96
C SER A 12 -0.79 -1.65 10.99
N PHE A 13 -1.65 -2.41 10.34
CA PHE A 13 -1.24 -3.42 9.34
C PHE A 13 -0.52 -2.81 8.15
N HIS A 14 -1.06 -1.75 7.56
CA HIS A 14 -0.48 -1.09 6.38
C HIS A 14 0.85 -0.42 6.74
N ARG A 15 0.95 0.14 7.95
CA ARG A 15 2.21 0.64 8.52
C ARG A 15 3.25 -0.47 8.66
N ALA A 16 2.87 -1.63 9.19
CA ALA A 16 3.76 -2.79 9.29
C ALA A 16 4.20 -3.30 7.92
N ALA A 17 3.27 -3.45 6.96
CA ALA A 17 3.57 -3.87 5.60
C ALA A 17 4.50 -2.89 4.88
N SER A 18 4.27 -1.58 5.04
CA SER A 18 5.14 -0.53 4.50
C SER A 18 6.54 -0.59 5.12
N ALA A 19 6.67 -0.84 6.43
CA ALA A 19 7.96 -1.00 7.08
C ALA A 19 8.75 -2.20 6.55
N VAL A 20 8.09 -3.34 6.32
CA VAL A 20 8.71 -4.52 5.68
C VAL A 20 9.16 -4.17 4.25
N MET A 21 8.32 -3.47 3.47
CA MET A 21 8.68 -3.05 2.12
C MET A 21 9.88 -2.09 2.12
N GLN A 22 9.89 -1.08 2.99
CA GLN A 22 11.04 -0.16 3.13
C GLN A 22 12.32 -0.92 3.51
N SER A 23 12.22 -1.95 4.37
CA SER A 23 13.36 -2.78 4.71
C SER A 23 13.88 -3.57 3.50
N THR A 24 12.99 -4.17 2.70
CA THR A 24 13.38 -4.89 1.48
C THR A 24 14.00 -3.94 0.46
N LEU A 25 13.40 -2.79 0.20
CA LEU A 25 13.95 -1.76 -0.70
C LEU A 25 15.36 -1.33 -0.27
N ARG A 26 15.56 -1.11 1.03
CA ARG A 26 16.86 -0.78 1.60
C ARG A 26 17.91 -1.87 1.36
N THR A 27 17.55 -3.16 1.43
CA THR A 27 18.46 -4.27 1.10
C THR A 27 18.96 -4.20 -0.35
N TYR A 28 18.18 -3.62 -1.25
CA TYR A 28 18.56 -3.39 -2.65
C TYR A 28 19.11 -1.98 -2.93
N GLY A 29 19.45 -1.22 -1.88
CA GLY A 29 20.05 0.12 -2.02
C GLY A 29 19.05 1.23 -2.38
N VAL A 30 17.75 0.98 -2.28
CA VAL A 30 16.70 1.98 -2.53
C VAL A 30 16.30 2.64 -1.22
N GLU A 31 16.63 3.92 -1.06
CA GLU A 31 16.15 4.71 0.07
C GLU A 31 14.67 5.04 -0.11
N SER A 32 13.88 4.84 0.94
CA SER A 32 12.43 5.10 0.93
C SER A 32 11.95 5.70 2.24
N HIS A 33 10.84 6.44 2.18
CA HIS A 33 10.08 6.91 3.34
C HIS A 33 8.59 6.71 3.12
N GLU A 34 7.84 6.68 4.20
CA GLU A 34 6.39 6.63 4.19
C GLU A 34 5.76 8.04 4.20
N LEU A 35 4.60 8.12 3.56
CA LEU A 35 3.65 9.22 3.68
C LEU A 35 2.31 8.62 4.14
N PRO A 36 2.05 8.62 5.47
CA PRO A 36 0.82 8.07 6.04
C PRO A 36 -0.39 8.95 5.73
N ALA A 37 -1.52 8.34 5.38
CA ALA A 37 -2.78 9.03 5.14
C ALA A 37 -3.99 8.10 5.31
N PRO A 38 -5.22 8.63 5.51
CA PRO A 38 -6.45 7.84 5.39
C PRO A 38 -6.58 7.17 4.01
N HIS A 39 -7.40 6.12 3.90
CA HIS A 39 -7.59 5.33 2.67
C HIS A 39 -7.68 6.19 1.40
N GLU A 40 -8.73 7.02 1.30
CA GLU A 40 -9.00 7.83 0.10
C GLU A 40 -7.85 8.81 -0.21
N GLU A 41 -7.26 9.40 0.83
CA GLU A 41 -6.14 10.31 0.67
C GLU A 41 -4.87 9.60 0.19
N ALA A 42 -4.57 8.39 0.67
CA ALA A 42 -3.44 7.60 0.20
C ALA A 42 -3.54 7.31 -1.31
N PHE A 43 -4.73 6.96 -1.82
CA PHE A 43 -4.97 6.81 -3.26
C PHE A 43 -4.92 8.16 -3.99
N SER A 44 -5.39 9.25 -3.38
CA SER A 44 -5.28 10.61 -3.94
C SER A 44 -3.82 11.03 -4.11
N LEU A 45 -2.95 10.73 -3.13
CA LEU A 45 -1.51 11.02 -3.18
C LEU A 45 -0.85 10.27 -4.33
N LEU A 46 -1.18 8.99 -4.53
CA LEU A 46 -0.70 8.21 -5.67
C LEU A 46 -1.17 8.82 -7.00
N ARG A 47 -2.48 9.07 -7.14
CA ARG A 47 -3.07 9.65 -8.37
C ARG A 47 -2.47 11.02 -8.73
N LYS A 48 -2.20 11.86 -7.73
CA LYS A 48 -1.60 13.20 -7.91
C LYS A 48 -0.07 13.15 -8.08
N ARG A 49 0.53 11.96 -8.17
CA ARG A 49 1.99 11.76 -8.26
C ARG A 49 2.75 12.43 -7.09
N ARG A 50 2.11 12.50 -5.92
CA ARG A 50 2.72 12.95 -4.66
C ARG A 50 3.37 11.81 -3.87
N ALA A 51 3.13 10.57 -4.30
CA ALA A 51 3.85 9.38 -3.88
C ALA A 51 4.22 8.55 -5.12
N ASP A 52 5.34 7.83 -5.04
CA ASP A 52 5.85 6.99 -6.12
C ASP A 52 5.14 5.64 -6.16
N MET A 53 4.68 5.16 -5.01
CA MET A 53 3.90 3.93 -4.89
C MET A 53 2.95 3.98 -3.69
N LEU A 54 1.93 3.13 -3.71
CA LEU A 54 1.10 2.82 -2.55
C LEU A 54 1.38 1.37 -2.12
N CYS A 55 1.70 1.18 -0.84
CA CYS A 55 1.98 -0.15 -0.31
C CYS A 55 0.70 -0.80 0.25
N SER A 56 0.56 -2.12 0.08
CA SER A 56 -0.49 -2.94 0.71
C SER A 56 -1.95 -2.57 0.34
N ALA A 57 -2.20 -2.26 -0.94
CA ALA A 57 -3.58 -2.17 -1.44
C ALA A 57 -4.28 -3.54 -1.37
N TRP A 58 -5.44 -3.63 -0.72
CA TRP A 58 -6.29 -4.81 -0.80
C TRP A 58 -7.12 -4.73 -2.08
N LEU A 59 -6.80 -5.61 -3.03
CA LEU A 59 -7.44 -5.69 -4.33
C LEU A 59 -7.74 -7.17 -4.64
N PRO A 60 -8.86 -7.49 -5.32
CA PRO A 60 -9.85 -6.55 -5.85
C PRO A 60 -10.92 -6.13 -4.82
N CYS A 61 -10.80 -6.49 -3.54
CA CYS A 61 -11.81 -6.20 -2.52
C CYS A 61 -11.36 -5.06 -1.61
N SER A 62 -12.32 -4.23 -1.16
CA SER A 62 -12.14 -3.11 -0.21
C SER A 62 -11.53 -1.83 -0.78
N HIS A 63 -10.47 -1.90 -1.57
CA HIS A 63 -9.82 -0.69 -2.12
C HIS A 63 -10.01 -0.46 -3.62
N ASP A 64 -10.77 -1.34 -4.29
CA ASP A 64 -11.11 -1.24 -5.71
C ASP A 64 -11.81 0.07 -6.05
N GLN A 65 -12.74 0.53 -5.22
CA GLN A 65 -13.43 1.82 -5.43
C GLN A 65 -12.48 3.04 -5.44
N TYR A 66 -11.40 3.00 -4.68
CA TYR A 66 -10.44 4.11 -4.61
C TYR A 66 -9.48 4.10 -5.79
N LEU A 67 -9.09 2.90 -6.24
CA LEU A 67 -8.18 2.73 -7.38
C LEU A 67 -8.88 2.89 -8.73
N GLY A 68 -10.12 2.40 -8.84
CA GLY A 68 -10.89 2.32 -10.08
C GLY A 68 -10.83 3.57 -10.97
N PRO A 69 -10.96 4.81 -10.43
CA PRO A 69 -10.91 6.03 -11.23
C PRO A 69 -9.60 6.27 -12.00
N PHE A 70 -8.52 5.58 -11.67
CA PHE A 70 -7.20 5.74 -12.30
C PHE A 70 -6.45 4.40 -12.42
N GLU A 71 -7.16 3.28 -12.39
CA GLU A 71 -6.57 1.94 -12.37
C GLU A 71 -5.68 1.67 -13.59
N THR A 72 -6.06 2.20 -14.75
CA THR A 72 -5.31 2.07 -16.02
C THR A 72 -4.06 2.95 -16.07
N GLU A 73 -3.89 3.86 -15.11
CA GLU A 73 -2.76 4.79 -15.03
C GLU A 73 -1.62 4.27 -14.13
N VAL A 74 -1.82 3.13 -13.46
CA VAL A 74 -0.84 2.54 -12.52
C VAL A 74 -0.54 1.08 -12.82
N GLU A 75 0.62 0.64 -12.38
CA GLU A 75 1.05 -0.75 -12.49
C GLU A 75 0.86 -1.49 -11.16
N LYS A 76 0.22 -2.67 -11.20
CA LYS A 76 0.10 -3.57 -10.06
C LYS A 76 1.34 -4.47 -10.00
N LEU A 77 2.32 -4.09 -9.19
CA LEU A 77 3.65 -4.72 -9.18
C LEU A 77 3.65 -6.19 -8.73
N ALA A 78 3.02 -6.48 -7.60
CA ALA A 78 3.07 -7.82 -7.00
C ALA A 78 1.95 -8.05 -5.98
N VAL A 79 1.67 -9.34 -5.74
CA VAL A 79 0.89 -9.79 -4.58
C VAL A 79 1.82 -9.88 -3.37
N MET A 80 1.59 -9.06 -2.34
CA MET A 80 2.45 -9.04 -1.15
C MET A 80 2.18 -10.19 -0.17
N TYR A 81 0.93 -10.65 -0.05
CA TYR A 81 0.55 -11.74 0.86
C TYR A 81 -0.77 -12.40 0.42
N ARG A 82 -1.01 -13.63 0.88
CA ARG A 82 -2.27 -14.37 0.75
C ARG A 82 -2.59 -15.10 2.06
N PRO A 83 -3.88 -15.22 2.47
CA PRO A 83 -5.09 -14.68 1.83
C PRO A 83 -5.26 -13.16 2.06
N TYR A 84 -6.00 -12.48 1.17
CA TYR A 84 -6.05 -11.01 1.13
C TYR A 84 -6.72 -10.34 2.34
N ALA A 85 -7.66 -10.98 3.04
CA ALA A 85 -8.08 -10.56 4.40
C ALA A 85 -8.89 -11.63 5.17
N LEU A 86 -8.46 -11.94 6.40
CA LEU A 86 -9.30 -12.28 7.56
C LEU A 86 -8.61 -11.75 8.82
N TRP A 87 -9.22 -10.77 9.49
CA TRP A 87 -8.56 -9.93 10.51
C TRP A 87 -8.92 -10.31 11.95
N GLY A 88 -9.58 -11.44 12.11
CA GLY A 88 -10.07 -12.00 13.35
C GLY A 88 -11.17 -13.00 13.03
N VAL A 89 -11.06 -14.22 13.54
CA VAL A 89 -12.06 -15.29 13.37
C VAL A 89 -12.23 -16.06 14.68
N ALA A 90 -13.47 -16.36 15.04
CA ALA A 90 -13.85 -17.11 16.23
C ALA A 90 -14.31 -18.54 15.88
N PRO A 91 -14.43 -19.47 16.84
CA PRO A 91 -14.85 -20.85 16.57
C PRO A 91 -16.25 -20.93 15.94
N ARG A 92 -16.48 -21.96 15.12
CA ARG A 92 -17.84 -22.49 14.96
C ARG A 92 -18.15 -23.34 16.19
N GLN A 93 -19.31 -23.09 16.79
CA GLN A 93 -19.89 -23.98 17.79
C GLN A 93 -20.36 -25.28 17.11
#